data_AF-A0A424P8B6-F1
#
_entry.id   AF-A0A424P8B6-F1
#
_cell.length_a   1.000
_cell.length_b   1.000
_cell.length_c   1.000
_cell.angle_alpha   90.00
_cell.angle_beta   90.00
_cell.angle_gamma   90.00
#
_symmetry.space_group_name_H-M   'P 1'
#
loop_
_entity.id
_entity.type
_entity.pdbx_description
1 polymer ?
#
loop_
_entity_poly.entity_id
_entity_poly.type
_entity_poly.pdbx_seq_one_letter_code
_entity_poly.pdbx_strand_id
1 'polypeptide(L)'
;MQVYWILIFLFFLSCNRNSSSGIIPQTQVTSQEFDRLNTYYIYDYVSKDQLLEYSLKQEHKTGRKSIHYYFSHNANIPSHELKYSESIIEICKILKSYRHSLKFVFVKESSGNEMMIDCLEDPSNLLCNFK
;
A
#
# COMPACT_ATOMS: atom_id res chain seq x y z
N MET A 1 -13.49 10.49 -45.49
CA MET A 1 -13.93 11.03 -44.18
C MET A 1 -14.22 9.96 -43.11
N GLN A 2 -13.83 8.69 -43.30
CA GLN A 2 -14.18 7.60 -42.38
C GLN A 2 -12.98 7.10 -41.53
N VAL A 3 -11.75 7.39 -41.98
CA VAL A 3 -10.50 6.91 -41.36
C VAL A 3 -10.11 7.73 -40.11
N TYR A 4 -10.46 9.02 -40.06
CA TYR A 4 -10.17 9.89 -38.91
C TYR A 4 -10.91 9.46 -37.63
N TRP A 5 -12.10 8.89 -37.75
CA TRP A 5 -12.88 8.43 -36.59
C TRP A 5 -12.28 7.16 -35.94
N ILE A 6 -11.67 6.29 -36.74
CA ILE A 6 -11.04 5.04 -36.26
C ILE A 6 -9.75 5.36 -35.47
N LEU A 7 -8.97 6.33 -35.93
CA LEU A 7 -7.76 6.78 -35.23
C LEU A 7 -8.08 7.43 -33.88
N ILE A 8 -9.15 8.22 -33.78
CA ILE A 8 -9.59 8.80 -32.51
C ILE A 8 -10.05 7.71 -31.54
N PHE A 9 -10.74 6.67 -32.01
CA PHE A 9 -11.19 5.55 -31.17
C PHE A 9 -10.03 4.70 -30.62
N LEU A 10 -8.94 4.56 -31.39
CA LEU A 10 -7.73 3.86 -30.94
C LEU A 10 -6.94 4.64 -29.87
N PHE A 11 -7.03 5.98 -29.85
CA PHE A 11 -6.43 6.78 -28.78
C PHE A 11 -7.13 6.57 -27.42
N PHE A 12 -8.44 6.31 -27.41
CA PHE A 12 -9.18 6.04 -26.17
C PHE A 12 -8.96 4.64 -25.59
N LEU A 13 -8.46 3.68 -26.38
CA LEU A 13 -8.17 2.31 -25.93
C LEU A 13 -6.76 2.16 -25.33
N SER A 14 -5.88 3.17 -25.44
CA SER A 14 -4.48 3.07 -24.98
C SER A 14 -4.25 3.42 -23.50
N CYS A 15 -5.28 3.90 -22.78
CA CYS A 15 -5.17 4.26 -21.36
C CYS A 15 -5.95 3.30 -20.46
N ASN A 16 -5.59 2.01 -20.46
CA ASN A 16 -5.88 1.13 -19.34
C ASN A 16 -4.64 0.31 -18.99
N ARG A 17 -3.52 1.01 -18.75
CA ARG A 17 -2.39 0.39 -18.06
C ARG A 17 -2.92 0.01 -16.68
N ASN A 18 -2.85 -1.29 -16.38
CA ASN A 18 -3.29 -1.84 -15.09
C ASN A 18 -2.62 -1.05 -13.96
N SER A 19 -3.36 -0.13 -13.31
CA SER A 19 -2.77 0.89 -12.43
C SER A 19 -2.16 0.32 -11.14
N SER A 20 -2.44 -0.96 -10.87
CA SER A 20 -1.86 -1.77 -9.80
C SER A 20 -0.63 -2.59 -10.22
N SER A 21 -0.19 -2.52 -11.49
CA SER A 21 0.99 -3.26 -11.95
C SER A 21 2.20 -2.90 -11.10
N GLY A 22 2.79 -3.92 -10.47
CA GLY A 22 3.95 -3.78 -9.61
C GLY A 22 3.66 -3.57 -8.13
N ILE A 23 2.40 -3.58 -7.71
CA ILE A 23 1.98 -3.65 -6.29
C ILE A 23 1.55 -5.08 -6.00
N ILE A 24 2.24 -5.76 -5.08
CA ILE A 24 2.03 -7.17 -4.77
C ILE A 24 1.56 -7.28 -3.31
N PRO A 25 0.29 -7.65 -3.05
CA PRO A 25 -0.21 -7.91 -1.70
C PRO A 25 0.58 -9.02 -1.01
N GLN A 26 0.91 -8.84 0.27
CA GLN A 26 1.63 -9.83 1.08
C GLN A 26 0.77 -10.37 2.20
N THR A 27 0.26 -9.50 3.07
CA THR A 27 -0.55 -9.91 4.22
C THR A 27 -1.61 -8.86 4.50
N GLN A 28 -2.79 -9.34 4.89
CA GLN A 28 -3.89 -8.52 5.39
C GLN A 28 -4.29 -9.07 6.75
N VAL A 29 -4.23 -8.23 7.77
CA VAL A 29 -4.64 -8.57 9.13
C VAL A 29 -5.64 -7.55 9.63
N THR A 30 -6.64 -8.04 10.36
CA THR A 30 -7.63 -7.23 11.05
C THR A 30 -7.47 -7.47 12.55
N SER A 31 -7.27 -6.42 13.34
CA SER A 31 -7.23 -6.54 14.79
C SER A 31 -8.60 -6.90 15.36
N GLN A 32 -8.62 -7.26 16.65
CA GLN A 32 -9.85 -7.40 17.43
C GLN A 32 -10.66 -6.09 17.47
N GLU A 33 -9.99 -4.94 17.37
CA GLU A 33 -10.60 -3.61 17.30
C GLU A 33 -11.00 -3.18 15.87
N PHE A 34 -10.91 -4.11 14.91
CA PHE A 34 -11.20 -3.93 13.49
C PHE A 34 -10.30 -2.95 12.74
N ASP A 35 -9.16 -2.57 13.31
CA ASP A 35 -8.12 -1.87 12.57
C ASP A 35 -7.49 -2.82 11.56
N ARG A 36 -7.24 -2.31 10.36
CA ARG A 36 -6.70 -3.09 9.25
C ARG A 36 -5.25 -2.73 8.99
N LEU A 37 -4.42 -3.74 8.89
CA LEU A 37 -3.03 -3.61 8.47
C LEU A 37 -2.83 -4.47 7.21
N ASN A 38 -2.44 -3.81 6.13
CA ASN A 38 -2.07 -4.44 4.88
C ASN A 38 -0.59 -4.22 4.61
N THR A 39 0.10 -5.25 4.14
CA THR A 39 1.48 -5.15 3.67
C THR A 39 1.55 -5.47 2.19
N TYR A 40 2.40 -4.71 1.48
CA TYR A 40 2.59 -4.82 0.05
C TYR A 40 4.08 -4.77 -0.27
N TYR A 41 4.46 -5.49 -1.32
CA TYR A 41 5.70 -5.27 -2.04
C TYR A 41 5.46 -4.36 -3.23
N ILE A 42 6.42 -3.48 -3.51
CA ILE A 42 6.40 -2.57 -4.64
C ILE A 42 7.70 -2.62 -5.43
N TYR A 43 7.59 -2.61 -6.75
CA TYR A 43 8.73 -2.35 -7.62
C TYR A 43 9.09 -0.86 -7.64
N ASP A 44 10.35 -0.56 -8.00
CA ASP A 44 10.89 0.80 -7.97
C ASP A 44 10.18 1.77 -8.93
N TYR A 45 9.53 1.27 -9.98
CA TYR A 45 8.84 2.10 -10.95
C TYR A 45 7.44 2.57 -10.49
N VAL A 46 6.92 2.03 -9.38
CA VAL A 46 5.59 2.39 -8.89
C VAL A 46 5.63 3.75 -8.22
N SER A 47 4.85 4.70 -8.71
CA SER A 47 4.82 6.06 -8.16
C SER A 47 3.96 6.18 -6.90
N LYS A 48 4.22 7.21 -6.09
CA LYS A 48 3.43 7.54 -4.90
C LYS A 48 1.94 7.73 -5.22
N ASP A 49 1.61 8.37 -6.34
CA ASP A 49 0.23 8.60 -6.77
C ASP A 49 -0.50 7.29 -7.11
N GLN A 50 0.20 6.33 -7.75
CA GLN A 50 -0.35 5.00 -8.00
C GLN A 50 -0.65 4.26 -6.69
N LEU A 51 0.24 4.37 -5.70
CA LEU A 51 0.02 3.77 -4.37
C LEU A 51 -1.17 4.41 -3.65
N LEU A 52 -1.35 5.71 -3.78
CA LEU A 52 -2.48 6.44 -3.20
C LEU A 52 -3.79 5.96 -3.86
N GLU A 53 -3.87 6.00 -5.19
CA GLU A 53 -5.05 5.52 -5.93
C GLU A 53 -5.37 4.05 -5.59
N TYR A 54 -4.35 3.20 -5.53
CA TYR A 54 -4.50 1.80 -5.15
C TYR A 54 -5.04 1.64 -3.72
N SER A 55 -4.50 2.41 -2.77
CA SER A 55 -4.92 2.40 -1.36
C SER A 55 -6.38 2.80 -1.20
N LEU A 56 -6.81 3.85 -1.89
CA LEU A 56 -8.18 4.38 -1.80
C LEU A 56 -9.22 3.40 -2.33
N LYS A 57 -8.85 2.53 -3.28
CA LYS A 57 -9.72 1.47 -3.81
C LYS A 57 -9.87 0.26 -2.91
N GLN A 58 -9.00 0.09 -1.89
CA GLN A 58 -9.11 -1.04 -0.97
C GLN A 58 -10.35 -0.87 -0.07
N GLU A 59 -10.89 -1.99 0.44
CA GLU A 59 -12.03 -1.94 1.35
C GLU A 59 -11.61 -1.25 2.66
N HIS A 60 -12.23 -0.12 2.96
CA HIS A 60 -12.10 0.60 4.23
C HIS A 60 -13.45 0.60 4.94
N LYS A 61 -13.51 0.03 6.14
CA LYS A 61 -14.73 0.09 6.96
C LYS A 61 -14.79 1.44 7.66
N THR A 62 -15.89 2.16 7.48
CA THR A 62 -16.12 3.48 8.07
C THR A 62 -15.95 3.45 9.60
N GLY A 63 -15.24 4.44 10.15
CA GLY A 63 -15.00 4.58 11.59
C GLY A 63 -13.85 3.74 12.14
N ARG A 64 -12.98 3.17 11.30
CA ARG A 64 -11.82 2.36 11.70
C ARG A 64 -10.54 2.81 11.01
N LYS A 65 -9.38 2.55 11.63
CA LYS A 65 -8.08 2.88 11.07
C LYS A 65 -7.64 1.80 10.09
N SER A 66 -7.12 2.21 8.95
CA SER A 66 -6.52 1.33 7.95
C SER A 66 -5.12 1.80 7.62
N ILE A 67 -4.13 0.90 7.70
CA ILE A 67 -2.73 1.19 7.44
C ILE A 67 -2.22 0.25 6.36
N HIS A 68 -1.61 0.82 5.32
CA HIS A 68 -0.94 0.05 4.28
C HIS A 68 0.56 0.35 4.31
N TYR A 69 1.37 -0.69 4.49
CA TYR A 69 2.83 -0.60 4.44
C TYR A 69 3.34 -1.07 3.09
N TYR A 70 4.09 -0.21 2.39
CA TYR A 70 4.66 -0.48 1.08
C TYR A 70 6.17 -0.67 1.18
N PHE A 71 6.60 -1.92 1.14
CA PHE A 71 8.01 -2.30 1.18
C PHE A 71 8.57 -2.50 -0.23
N SER A 72 9.87 -2.30 -0.39
CA SER A 72 10.59 -2.73 -1.59
C SER A 72 10.32 -4.21 -1.88
N HIS A 73 10.18 -4.56 -3.16
CA HIS A 73 9.98 -5.95 -3.59
C HIS A 73 11.08 -6.90 -3.08
N ASN A 74 12.29 -6.39 -2.87
CA ASN A 74 13.43 -7.18 -2.40
C ASN A 74 13.55 -7.25 -0.87
N ALA A 75 12.53 -6.82 -0.11
CA ALA A 75 12.60 -6.73 1.35
C ALA A 75 12.68 -8.10 2.05
N ASN A 76 12.25 -9.19 1.40
CA ASN A 76 12.32 -10.57 1.93
C ASN A 76 11.71 -10.71 3.34
N ILE A 77 10.59 -10.04 3.59
CA ILE A 77 9.83 -10.14 4.85
C ILE A 77 9.24 -11.55 4.94
N PRO A 78 9.32 -12.22 6.10
CA PRO A 78 8.83 -13.58 6.28
C PRO A 78 7.31 -13.62 6.24
N SER A 79 6.74 -13.89 5.05
CA SER A 79 5.29 -13.95 4.82
C SER A 79 4.59 -15.00 5.69
N HIS A 80 5.28 -16.10 6.02
CA HIS A 80 4.76 -17.12 6.91
C HIS A 80 4.57 -16.59 8.34
N GLU A 81 5.56 -15.89 8.90
CA GLU A 81 5.47 -15.30 10.25
C GLU A 81 4.37 -14.24 10.31
N LEU A 82 4.25 -13.40 9.28
CA LEU A 82 3.17 -12.41 9.19
C LEU A 82 1.78 -13.05 9.18
N LYS A 83 1.64 -14.17 8.45
CA LYS A 83 0.36 -14.89 8.31
C LYS A 83 -0.08 -15.56 9.60
N TYR A 84 0.86 -16.06 10.41
CA TYR A 84 0.59 -16.78 11.65
C TYR A 84 0.71 -15.92 12.91
N SER A 85 1.05 -14.63 12.77
CA SER A 85 1.09 -13.70 13.90
C SER A 85 -0.29 -13.58 14.56
N GLU A 86 -0.33 -13.61 15.88
CA GLU A 86 -1.57 -13.60 16.66
C GLU A 86 -2.10 -12.17 16.91
N SER A 87 -1.28 -11.15 16.64
CA SER A 87 -1.63 -9.75 16.88
C SER A 87 -0.98 -8.76 15.92
N ILE A 88 -1.59 -7.58 15.74
CA ILE A 88 -0.96 -6.45 15.04
C ILE A 88 0.37 -6.04 15.69
N ILE A 89 0.48 -6.14 17.02
CA ILE A 89 1.71 -5.80 17.74
C ILE A 89 2.88 -6.69 17.31
N GLU A 90 2.63 -8.00 17.16
CA GLU A 90 3.63 -8.96 16.69
C GLU A 90 4.04 -8.69 15.24
N ILE A 91 3.06 -8.42 14.38
CA ILE A 91 3.30 -8.01 12.99
C ILE A 91 4.17 -6.76 12.94
N CYS A 92 3.83 -5.72 13.71
CA CYS A 92 4.62 -4.50 13.78
C CYS A 92 6.06 -4.76 14.28
N LYS A 93 6.28 -5.71 15.20
CA LYS A 93 7.63 -6.12 15.63
C LYS A 93 8.41 -6.77 14.49
N ILE A 94 7.78 -7.67 13.73
CA ILE A 94 8.40 -8.30 12.55
C ILE A 94 8.75 -7.22 11.54
N LEU A 95 7.76 -6.41 11.12
CA LEU A 95 7.92 -5.36 10.12
C LEU A 95 8.98 -4.32 10.49
N LYS A 96 9.12 -4.00 11.78
CA LYS A 96 10.14 -3.08 12.29
C LYS A 96 11.57 -3.53 11.97
N SER A 97 11.85 -4.82 11.99
CA SER A 97 13.15 -5.37 11.58
C SER A 97 13.47 -5.11 10.11
N TYR A 98 12.43 -4.93 9.29
CA TYR A 98 12.52 -4.67 7.85
C TYR A 98 12.26 -3.20 7.47
N ARG A 99 12.19 -2.29 8.46
CA ARG A 99 11.91 -0.86 8.22
C ARG A 99 12.85 -0.19 7.22
N HIS A 100 14.08 -0.68 7.11
CA HIS A 100 15.07 -0.19 6.14
C HIS A 100 14.63 -0.38 4.67
N SER A 101 13.70 -1.31 4.43
CA SER A 101 13.11 -1.57 3.12
C SER A 101 11.72 -0.95 2.94
N LEU A 102 11.20 -0.24 3.96
CA LEU A 102 9.91 0.43 3.91
C LEU A 102 10.05 1.73 3.10
N LYS A 103 9.20 1.92 2.09
CA LYS A 103 9.23 3.10 1.23
C LYS A 103 8.11 4.07 1.54
N PHE A 104 6.88 3.56 1.63
CA PHE A 104 5.71 4.39 1.87
C PHE A 104 4.77 3.77 2.90
N VAL A 105 4.02 4.64 3.57
CA VAL A 105 2.91 4.24 4.43
C VAL A 105 1.68 5.05 4.07
N PHE A 106 0.59 4.36 3.74
CA PHE A 106 -0.72 4.99 3.66
C PHE A 106 -1.49 4.76 4.95
N VAL A 107 -2.15 5.80 5.43
CA VAL A 107 -3.08 5.72 6.57
C VAL A 107 -4.39 6.37 6.20
N LYS A 108 -5.47 5.68 6.52
CA LYS A 108 -6.82 6.24 6.61
C LYS A 108 -7.30 6.13 8.04
N GLU A 109 -7.48 7.28 8.68
CA GLU A 109 -7.99 7.37 10.04
C GLU A 109 -9.50 7.20 10.07
N SER A 110 -10.03 6.85 11.25
CA SER A 110 -11.48 6.70 11.48
C SER A 110 -12.26 7.99 11.20
N SER A 111 -11.62 9.15 11.33
CA SER A 111 -12.17 10.47 10.99
C SER A 111 -12.34 10.72 9.49
N GLY A 112 -11.81 9.84 8.64
CA GLY A 112 -11.78 10.02 7.19
C GLY A 112 -10.54 10.76 6.68
N ASN A 113 -9.62 11.18 7.57
CA ASN A 113 -8.35 11.75 7.16
C ASN A 113 -7.48 10.68 6.50
N GLU A 114 -6.94 11.00 5.32
CA GLU A 114 -6.12 10.11 4.51
C GLU A 114 -4.74 10.74 4.30
N MET A 115 -3.68 9.95 4.42
CA MET A 115 -2.31 10.42 4.28
C MET A 115 -1.44 9.37 3.61
N MET A 116 -0.57 9.81 2.69
CA MET A 116 0.52 9.01 2.13
C MET A 116 1.86 9.59 2.57
N ILE A 117 2.58 8.84 3.38
CA ILE A 117 3.87 9.21 3.98
C ILE A 117 4.98 8.57 3.14
N ASP A 118 5.98 9.36 2.79
CA ASP A 118 7.23 8.88 2.20
C ASP A 118 8.25 8.67 3.33
N CYS A 119 8.59 7.42 3.61
CA CYS A 119 9.50 7.05 4.68
C CYS A 119 10.98 7.26 4.31
N LEU A 120 11.28 7.50 3.03
CA LEU A 120 12.62 7.86 2.58
C LEU A 120 12.88 9.35 2.81
N GLU A 121 11.85 10.19 2.63
CA GLU A 121 11.91 11.64 2.91
C GLU A 121 11.75 11.95 4.40
N ASP A 122 10.81 11.30 5.10
CA ASP A 122 10.61 11.43 6.55
C ASP A 122 10.76 10.07 7.26
N PRO A 123 12.01 9.57 7.41
CA PRO A 123 12.27 8.33 8.13
C PRO A 123 12.01 8.45 9.64
N SER A 124 11.80 9.67 10.16
CA SER A 124 11.56 9.92 11.59
C SER A 124 10.10 9.70 11.98
N ASN A 125 9.20 9.70 11.01
CA ASN A 125 7.77 9.49 11.20
C ASN A 125 7.49 8.24 12.07
N LEU A 126 6.57 8.37 13.02
CA LEU A 126 6.23 7.30 13.96
C LEU A 126 5.76 6.03 13.24
N LEU A 127 4.99 6.20 12.15
CA LEU A 127 4.48 5.10 11.34
C LEU A 127 5.59 4.41 10.55
N CYS A 128 6.61 5.15 10.09
CA CYS A 128 7.78 4.56 9.43
C CYS A 128 8.70 3.83 10.42
N ASN A 129 8.69 4.23 11.69
CA ASN A 129 9.55 3.67 12.74
C ASN A 129 8.92 2.60 13.61
N PHE A 130 7.61 2.33 13.44
CA PHE A 130 6.85 1.42 14.30
C PHE A 130 7.06 1.79 15.78
N LYS A 131 6.83 3.06 16.10
CA LYS A 131 6.94 3.67 17.43
C LYS A 131 5.62 4.25 17.89
#